data_AF-A0A0B3W1J7-F1
#
_entry.id   AF-A0A0B3W1J7-F1
#
_cell.length_a   1.000
_cell.length_b   1.000
_cell.length_c   1.000
_cell.angle_alpha   90.00
_cell.angle_beta   90.00
_cell.angle_gamma   90.00
#
_symmetry.space_group_name_H-M   'P 1'
#
loop_
_entity.id
_entity.type
_entity.pdbx_description
1 polymer ?
#
loop_
_entity_poly.entity_id
_entity_poly.type
_entity_poly.pdbx_seq_one_letter_code
_entity_poly.pdbx_strand_id
1 'polypeptide(L)'
;MKARTLIENKEFKKAYSFLQSINEKCSEWYYLTGLSAMNIGYYEEGEDFLKRAKFMDPNNKEYAYAYSRYNNYRDDYDRRSYNYNRNRRYDSNGCCCCCCDDDCCSNLCTLFVCDSCCECCGGDLCTCF
;
A
#
# COMPACT_ATOMS: atom_id res chain seq x y z
N MET A 1 -23.03 -5.53 -17.15
CA MET A 1 -21.64 -5.84 -17.60
C MET A 1 -20.98 -6.71 -16.54
N LYS A 2 -20.50 -7.92 -16.87
CA LYS A 2 -20.01 -8.93 -15.91
C LYS A 2 -18.89 -8.44 -14.98
N ALA A 3 -18.03 -7.54 -15.48
CA ALA A 3 -16.95 -6.94 -14.70
C ALA A 3 -17.45 -6.08 -13.52
N ARG A 4 -18.52 -5.29 -13.70
CA ARG A 4 -19.09 -4.45 -12.63
C ARG A 4 -19.61 -5.29 -11.46
N THR A 5 -20.30 -6.39 -11.74
CA THR A 5 -20.78 -7.32 -10.71
C THR A 5 -19.63 -7.96 -9.93
N LEU A 6 -18.53 -8.33 -10.61
CA LEU A 6 -17.34 -8.87 -9.93
C LEU A 6 -16.69 -7.83 -9.02
N ILE A 7 -16.64 -6.57 -9.44
CA ILE A 7 -16.14 -5.44 -8.64
C ILE A 7 -17.04 -5.19 -7.41
N GLU A 8 -18.36 -5.22 -7.58
CA GLU A 8 -19.34 -5.08 -6.47
C GLU A 8 -19.17 -6.19 -5.43
N ASN A 9 -18.88 -7.42 -5.88
CA ASN A 9 -18.58 -8.56 -5.01
C ASN A 9 -17.17 -8.53 -4.41
N LYS A 10 -16.37 -7.47 -4.67
CA LYS A 10 -14.95 -7.34 -4.26
C LYS A 10 -14.02 -8.40 -4.85
N GLU A 11 -14.42 -9.05 -5.94
CA GLU A 11 -13.65 -10.06 -6.65
C GLU A 11 -12.73 -9.44 -7.73
N PHE A 12 -11.90 -8.47 -7.33
CA PHE A 12 -11.11 -7.62 -8.23
C PHE A 12 -10.13 -8.41 -9.11
N LYS A 13 -9.52 -9.49 -8.59
CA LYS A 13 -8.63 -10.36 -9.39
C LYS A 13 -9.37 -11.01 -10.56
N LYS A 14 -10.58 -11.54 -10.32
CA LYS A 14 -11.40 -12.16 -11.36
C LYS A 14 -11.91 -11.12 -12.35
N ALA A 15 -12.30 -9.94 -11.85
CA ALA A 15 -12.68 -8.82 -12.70
C ALA A 15 -11.54 -8.43 -13.64
N TYR A 16 -10.32 -8.28 -13.11
CA TYR A 16 -9.14 -7.95 -13.89
C TYR A 16 -8.84 -9.01 -14.96
N SER A 17 -8.80 -10.30 -14.61
CA SER A 17 -8.58 -11.38 -15.59
C SER A 17 -9.66 -11.42 -16.67
N PHE A 18 -10.93 -11.17 -16.31
CA PHE A 18 -12.02 -11.07 -17.28
C PHE A 18 -11.87 -9.85 -18.19
N LEU A 19 -11.41 -8.72 -17.67
CA LEU A 19 -11.16 -7.54 -18.48
C LEU A 19 -9.99 -7.77 -19.46
N GLN A 20 -8.95 -8.50 -19.07
CA GLN A 20 -7.84 -8.84 -19.98
C GLN A 20 -8.26 -9.72 -21.17
N SER A 21 -9.36 -10.47 -21.08
CA SER A 21 -9.87 -11.24 -22.22
C SER A 21 -10.70 -10.41 -23.21
N ILE A 22 -11.03 -9.16 -22.86
CA ILE A 22 -11.77 -8.25 -23.74
C ILE A 22 -10.78 -7.54 -24.66
N ASN A 23 -10.99 -7.65 -25.97
CA ASN A 23 -10.12 -7.05 -26.97
C ASN A 23 -10.47 -5.56 -27.24
N GLU A 24 -11.74 -5.19 -27.11
CA GLU A 24 -12.20 -3.82 -27.31
C GLU A 24 -11.93 -2.97 -26.05
N LYS A 25 -10.98 -2.05 -26.17
CA LYS A 25 -10.55 -1.17 -25.07
C LYS A 25 -11.26 0.17 -25.15
N CYS A 26 -12.50 0.21 -24.66
CA CYS A 26 -13.29 1.43 -24.52
C CYS A 26 -12.94 2.21 -23.22
N SER A 27 -13.48 3.42 -23.07
CA SER A 27 -13.27 4.25 -21.86
C SER A 27 -13.69 3.53 -20.58
N GLU A 28 -14.80 2.78 -20.62
CA GLU A 28 -15.28 1.98 -19.50
C GLU A 28 -14.35 0.80 -19.17
N TRP A 29 -13.75 0.16 -20.18
CA TRP A 29 -12.76 -0.90 -19.97
C TRP A 29 -11.55 -0.37 -19.20
N TYR A 30 -11.03 0.81 -19.59
CA TYR A 30 -9.91 1.45 -18.89
C TYR A 30 -10.28 1.81 -17.44
N TYR A 31 -11.49 2.31 -17.23
CA TYR A 31 -12.00 2.64 -15.91
C TYR A 31 -12.06 1.40 -14.99
N LEU A 32 -12.72 0.32 -15.44
CA LEU A 32 -12.89 -0.90 -14.64
C LEU A 32 -11.56 -1.63 -14.43
N THR A 33 -10.68 -1.61 -15.44
CA THR A 33 -9.34 -2.22 -15.35
C THR A 33 -8.49 -1.45 -14.34
N GLY A 34 -8.48 -0.12 -14.42
CA GLY A 34 -7.80 0.73 -13.45
C GLY A 34 -8.32 0.51 -12.03
N LEU A 35 -9.63 0.54 -11.84
CA LEU A 35 -10.24 0.29 -10.52
C LEU A 35 -9.86 -1.09 -9.96
N SER A 36 -9.87 -2.12 -10.80
CA SER A 36 -9.49 -3.47 -10.38
C SER A 36 -8.01 -3.57 -10.05
N ALA A 37 -7.14 -2.99 -10.89
CA ALA A 37 -5.68 -2.93 -10.71
C ALA A 37 -5.28 -2.26 -9.39
N MET A 38 -5.92 -1.14 -9.05
CA MET A 38 -5.72 -0.45 -7.78
C MET A 38 -6.03 -1.33 -6.58
N ASN A 39 -7.14 -2.07 -6.61
CA ASN A 39 -7.57 -2.91 -5.49
C ASN A 39 -6.73 -4.19 -5.32
N ILE A 40 -6.01 -4.61 -6.36
CA ILE A 40 -5.09 -5.77 -6.28
C ILE A 40 -3.64 -5.37 -5.98
N GLY A 41 -3.33 -4.06 -5.97
CA GLY A 41 -2.03 -3.51 -5.59
C GLY A 41 -1.17 -2.96 -6.73
N TYR A 42 -1.67 -2.96 -7.98
CA TYR A 42 -0.98 -2.34 -9.13
C TYR A 42 -1.35 -0.86 -9.22
N TYR A 43 -0.77 -0.05 -8.33
CA TYR A 43 -1.15 1.34 -8.18
C TYR A 43 -0.73 2.24 -9.35
N GLU A 44 0.50 2.09 -9.84
CA GLU A 44 1.01 2.90 -10.95
C GLU A 44 0.23 2.62 -12.25
N GLU A 45 0.12 1.35 -12.64
CA GLU A 45 -0.64 0.93 -13.83
C GLU A 45 -2.11 1.31 -13.72
N GLY A 46 -2.70 1.12 -12.54
CA GLY A 46 -4.07 1.53 -12.26
C GLY A 46 -4.28 3.02 -12.51
N GLU A 47 -3.31 3.86 -12.15
CA GLU A 47 -3.42 5.31 -12.28
C GLU A 47 -3.44 5.72 -13.75
N ASP A 48 -2.56 5.13 -14.55
CA ASP A 48 -2.48 5.37 -15.99
C ASP A 48 -3.76 4.92 -16.71
N PHE A 49 -4.35 3.79 -16.30
CA PHE A 49 -5.64 3.37 -16.82
C PHE A 49 -6.77 4.35 -16.48
N LEU A 50 -6.84 4.83 -15.23
CA LEU A 50 -7.86 5.82 -14.83
C LEU A 50 -7.67 7.17 -15.55
N LYS A 51 -6.43 7.63 -15.74
CA LYS A 51 -6.12 8.82 -16.54
C LYS A 51 -6.60 8.66 -17.98
N ARG A 52 -6.32 7.50 -18.60
CA ARG A 52 -6.74 7.21 -19.97
C ARG A 52 -8.25 7.13 -20.10
N ALA A 53 -8.95 6.55 -19.12
CA ALA A 53 -10.41 6.53 -19.08
C ALA A 53 -11.00 7.94 -19.06
N LYS A 54 -10.47 8.83 -18.20
CA LYS A 54 -10.89 10.24 -18.12
C LYS A 54 -10.57 11.02 -19.40
N PHE A 55 -9.44 10.74 -20.04
CA PHE A 55 -9.07 11.38 -21.30
C PHE A 55 -9.99 10.96 -22.46
N MET A 56 -10.39 9.68 -22.49
CA MET A 56 -11.29 9.15 -23.53
C MET A 56 -12.74 9.63 -23.36
N ASP A 57 -13.19 9.82 -22.12
CA ASP A 57 -14.52 10.36 -21.83
C ASP A 57 -14.47 11.43 -20.73
N PRO A 58 -14.13 12.68 -21.09
CA PRO A 58 -14.00 13.78 -20.13
C PRO A 58 -15.35 14.25 -19.57
N ASN A 59 -16.47 13.92 -20.24
CA ASN A 59 -17.80 14.30 -19.81
C ASN A 59 -18.34 13.37 -18.70
N ASN A 60 -17.72 12.20 -18.54
CA ASN A 60 -18.14 11.22 -17.54
C ASN A 60 -17.63 11.59 -16.14
N LYS A 61 -18.57 12.07 -15.31
CA LYS A 61 -18.32 12.44 -13.92
C LYS A 61 -17.91 11.26 -13.05
N GLU A 62 -18.32 10.03 -13.39
CA GLU A 62 -17.93 8.81 -12.65
C GLU A 62 -16.41 8.65 -12.66
N TYR A 63 -15.78 8.83 -13.83
CA TYR A 63 -14.34 8.62 -13.99
C TYR A 63 -13.53 9.72 -13.30
N ALA A 64 -14.01 10.97 -13.40
CA ALA A 64 -13.40 12.09 -12.70
C ALA A 64 -13.46 11.92 -11.18
N TYR A 65 -14.61 11.47 -10.65
CA TYR A 65 -14.77 11.21 -9.22
C TYR A 65 -13.88 10.06 -8.74
N ALA A 66 -13.82 8.96 -9.49
CA ALA A 66 -13.00 7.82 -9.12
C ALA A 66 -11.50 8.15 -9.11
N TYR A 67 -11.02 8.91 -10.09
CA TYR A 67 -9.64 9.38 -10.12
C TYR A 67 -9.31 10.30 -8.93
N SER A 68 -10.21 11.25 -8.60
CA SER A 68 -10.03 12.12 -7.43
C SER A 68 -10.04 11.35 -6.12
N ARG A 69 -10.94 10.37 -5.96
CA ARG A 69 -11.01 9.52 -4.77
C ARG A 69 -9.72 8.71 -4.57
N TYR A 70 -9.14 8.23 -5.66
CA TYR A 70 -7.85 7.52 -5.61
C TYR A 70 -6.71 8.43 -5.15
N ASN A 71 -6.56 9.62 -5.74
CA ASN A 71 -5.49 10.56 -5.35
C ASN A 71 -5.57 10.90 -3.85
N ASN A 72 -6.78 11.19 -3.34
CA ASN A 72 -6.97 11.45 -1.91
C ASN A 72 -6.52 10.26 -1.03
N TYR A 73 -6.84 9.02 -1.43
CA TYR A 73 -6.44 7.83 -0.68
C TYR A 73 -4.91 7.61 -0.69
N ARG A 74 -4.25 7.93 -1.81
CA ARG A 74 -2.79 7.89 -1.94
C ARG A 74 -2.12 8.94 -1.05
N ASP A 75 -2.61 10.18 -1.12
CA ASP A 75 -2.09 11.30 -0.30
C ASP A 75 -2.23 11.03 1.20
N ASP A 76 -3.32 10.40 1.64
CA ASP A 76 -3.50 9.99 3.04
C ASP A 76 -2.52 8.89 3.46
N TYR A 77 -2.23 7.92 2.59
CA TYR A 77 -1.25 6.86 2.86
C TYR A 77 0.17 7.43 2.97
N ASP A 78 0.56 8.30 2.03
CA ASP A 78 1.85 8.98 2.05
C ASP A 78 1.96 9.88 3.28
N ARG A 79 0.95 10.69 3.60
CA ARG A 79 0.95 11.56 4.78
C ARG A 79 1.05 10.78 6.09
N ARG A 80 0.41 9.60 6.20
CA ARG A 80 0.55 8.71 7.36
C ARG A 80 1.96 8.13 7.47
N SER A 81 2.55 7.68 6.36
CA SER A 81 3.94 7.21 6.30
C SER A 81 4.93 8.32 6.72
N TYR A 82 4.76 9.53 6.18
CA TYR A 82 5.57 10.69 6.55
C TYR A 82 5.41 11.08 8.03
N ASN A 83 4.20 11.05 8.59
CA ASN A 83 3.99 11.31 10.01
C ASN A 83 4.61 10.22 10.91
N TYR A 84 4.56 8.95 10.50
CA TYR A 84 5.22 7.86 11.22
C TYR A 84 6.76 8.02 11.23
N ASN A 85 7.33 8.57 10.15
CA ASN A 85 8.75 8.87 10.05
C ASN A 85 9.14 10.14 10.85
N ARG A 86 8.26 11.14 10.89
CA ARG A 86 8.47 12.40 11.62
C ARG A 86 8.43 12.20 13.13
N ASN A 87 7.57 11.29 13.63
CA ASN A 87 7.51 10.94 15.05
C ASN A 87 8.77 10.19 15.56
N ARG A 88 9.63 9.70 14.65
CA ARG A 88 10.97 9.16 15.01
C ARG A 88 12.09 10.21 15.00
N ARG A 89 11.83 11.42 14.47
CA ARG A 89 12.86 12.48 14.34
C ARG A 89 12.78 13.53 15.44
N TYR A 90 11.67 13.60 16.18
CA TYR A 90 11.53 14.47 17.35
C TYR A 90 11.87 13.79 18.68
N ASP A 91 12.11 12.48 18.66
CA ASP A 91 12.50 11.66 19.82
C ASP A 91 13.99 11.26 19.75
N SER A 92 14.82 12.09 19.10
CA SER A 92 16.28 11.98 19.14
C SER A 92 16.82 12.45 20.50
N ASN A 93 16.25 11.92 21.59
CA ASN A 93 16.93 11.84 22.87
C ASN A 93 16.39 10.70 23.76
N GLY A 94 16.27 9.49 23.20
CA GLY A 94 16.34 8.26 23.99
C GLY A 94 15.18 7.29 23.84
N CYS A 95 15.55 6.02 23.60
CA CYS A 95 14.74 4.81 23.78
C CYS A 95 13.84 4.35 22.62
N CYS A 96 14.33 3.38 21.85
CA CYS A 96 13.55 2.56 20.92
C CYS A 96 13.01 1.33 21.67
N CYS A 97 11.92 1.45 22.42
CA CYS A 97 11.18 0.28 22.90
C CYS A 97 9.70 0.62 23.09
N CYS A 98 8.83 -0.04 22.32
CA CYS A 98 7.37 0.15 22.35
C CYS A 98 6.67 -0.60 23.50
N CYS A 99 7.33 -0.86 24.63
CA CYS A 99 6.80 -1.79 25.64
C CYS A 99 6.89 -1.34 27.10
N CYS A 100 7.30 -0.11 27.42
CA CYS A 100 7.44 0.30 28.83
C CYS A 100 6.89 1.71 29.04
N ASP A 101 5.71 1.81 29.67
CA ASP A 101 5.45 2.91 30.59
C ASP A 101 6.48 2.77 31.74
N ASP A 102 7.13 3.90 32.06
CA ASP A 102 8.18 4.10 33.08
C ASP A 102 9.65 3.72 32.74
N ASP A 103 10.43 4.80 32.56
CA ASP A 103 11.84 5.04 32.93
C ASP A 103 12.79 3.83 32.99
N CYS A 104 13.39 3.47 31.86
CA CYS A 104 14.42 2.43 31.81
C CYS A 104 15.65 2.86 30.98
N CYS A 105 16.27 3.96 31.40
CA CYS A 105 17.56 4.41 30.89
C CYS A 105 18.70 3.98 31.82
N SER A 106 19.06 2.69 31.81
CA SER A 106 20.35 2.27 32.40
C SER A 106 20.92 1.05 31.66
N ASN A 107 22.02 1.29 30.94
CA ASN A 107 23.19 0.47 30.51
C ASN A 107 23.19 -1.09 30.55
N LEU A 108 22.07 -1.77 30.76
CA LEU A 108 21.95 -3.22 30.87
C LEU A 108 21.16 -3.84 29.70
N CYS A 109 20.38 -3.05 28.96
CA CYS A 109 19.64 -3.51 27.79
C CYS A 109 20.50 -3.70 26.53
N THR A 110 21.76 -3.25 26.52
CA THR A 110 22.65 -3.47 25.38
C THR A 110 23.14 -4.91 25.25
N LEU A 111 23.17 -5.68 26.36
CA LEU A 111 23.63 -7.08 26.31
C LEU A 111 22.52 -8.08 25.98
N PHE A 112 21.26 -7.81 26.34
CA PHE A 112 20.16 -8.77 26.15
C PHE A 112 19.53 -8.70 24.75
N VAL A 113 19.55 -7.52 24.11
CA VAL A 113 19.00 -7.35 22.75
C VAL A 113 19.93 -7.91 21.67
N CYS A 114 21.22 -8.09 21.97
CA CYS A 114 22.17 -8.66 21.02
C CYS A 114 22.04 -10.18 20.88
N ASP A 115 21.44 -10.87 21.85
CA ASP A 115 21.27 -12.33 21.82
C ASP A 115 19.93 -12.75 21.15
N SER A 116 18.88 -11.93 21.28
CA SER A 116 17.57 -12.23 20.69
C SER A 116 17.41 -11.79 19.22
N CYS A 117 18.29 -10.93 18.69
CA CYS A 117 18.31 -10.58 17.26
C CYS A 117 19.01 -11.63 16.38
N CYS A 118 19.62 -12.65 16.97
CA CYS A 118 20.48 -13.63 16.29
C CYS A 118 19.74 -14.93 15.86
N GLU A 119 18.43 -15.08 16.10
CA GLU A 119 17.68 -16.31 15.76
C GLU A 119 16.70 -16.15 14.57
N CYS A 120 16.49 -14.95 14.03
CA CYS A 120 15.50 -14.73 12.96
C CYS A 120 16.09 -14.55 11.54
N CYS A 121 17.41 -14.64 11.36
CA CYS A 121 18.04 -14.56 10.04
C CYS A 121 19.20 -15.57 9.94
N GLY A 122 18.83 -16.86 9.88
CA GLY A 122 19.74 -18.00 9.81
C GLY A 122 21.03 -17.75 9.02
N GLY A 123 22.16 -17.95 9.70
CA GLY A 123 23.50 -17.86 9.15
C GLY A 123 24.52 -17.97 10.29
N ASP A 124 25.06 -19.17 10.49
CA ASP A 124 26.10 -19.45 11.50
C ASP A 124 27.30 -18.50 11.34
N LEU A 125 27.69 -17.82 12.42
CA LEU A 125 29.03 -17.22 12.48
C LEU A 125 29.69 -17.16 13.86
N CYS A 126 29.14 -17.81 14.88
CA CYS A 126 29.86 -18.17 16.10
C CYS A 126 29.24 -19.41 16.75
N THR A 127 30.01 -20.49 16.90
CA THR A 127 29.65 -21.66 17.71
C THR A 127 29.64 -21.28 19.19
N CYS A 128 28.50 -21.42 19.85
CA CYS A 128 28.33 -21.17 21.28
C CYS A 128 29.08 -22.24 22.10
N PHE A 129 29.82 -21.81 23.13
CA PHE A 129 30.35 -22.64 24.20
C PHE A 129 29.65 -22.28 25.51
#